data_AF-A0A2Z4URA7-F1
#
_entry.id   AF-A0A2Z4URA7-F1
#
_cell.length_a   1.000
_cell.length_b   1.000
_cell.length_c   1.000
_cell.angle_alpha   90.00
_cell.angle_beta   90.00
_cell.angle_gamma   90.00
#
_symmetry.space_group_name_H-M   'P 1'
#
loop_
_entity.id
_entity.type
_entity.pdbx_description
1 polymer ?
#
loop_
_entity_poly.entity_id
_entity_poly.type
_entity_poly.pdbx_seq_one_letter_code
_entity_poly.pdbx_strand_id
1 'polypeptide(L)'
;MVALARGNTAEQAAREAGVSGRTIRRWMEDPGFGRQVTATRTELLQLAVGQLAAASTKAVATLVDALDNEKGQARVQAARVLLDAVLALRESLDLEQRLAALEAAGGDAR
;
A
#
# COMPACT_ATOMS: atom_id res chain seq x y z
N MET A 1 -12.93 7.08 15.61
CA MET A 1 -13.05 6.48 14.27
C MET A 1 -11.69 6.10 13.68
N VAL A 2 -10.73 7.02 13.64
CA VAL A 2 -9.35 6.75 13.16
C VAL A 2 -8.70 5.54 13.87
N ALA A 3 -8.88 5.39 15.19
CA ALA A 3 -8.40 4.21 15.94
C ALA A 3 -8.87 2.87 15.34
N LEU A 4 -10.18 2.75 15.05
CA LEU A 4 -10.78 1.56 14.44
C LEU A 4 -10.28 1.36 12.99
N ALA A 5 -10.12 2.46 12.26
CA ALA A 5 -9.58 2.43 10.91
C ALA A 5 -8.15 1.86 10.88
N ARG A 6 -7.33 2.17 11.90
CA ARG A 6 -5.98 1.63 12.12
C ARG A 6 -5.94 0.18 12.64
N GLY A 7 -7.09 -0.43 12.93
CA GLY A 7 -7.18 -1.82 13.41
C GLY A 7 -7.18 -1.99 14.93
N ASN A 8 -7.31 -0.91 15.69
CA ASN A 8 -7.41 -0.98 17.15
C ASN A 8 -8.72 -1.66 17.59
N THR A 9 -8.71 -2.28 18.76
CA THR A 9 -9.90 -2.89 19.37
C THR A 9 -10.94 -1.83 19.76
N ALA A 10 -12.19 -2.27 19.97
CA ALA A 10 -13.26 -1.37 20.44
C ALA A 10 -12.89 -0.69 21.77
N GLU A 11 -12.20 -1.39 22.68
CA GLU A 11 -11.73 -0.87 23.96
C GLU A 11 -10.62 0.16 23.79
N GLN A 12 -9.67 -0.07 22.88
CA GLN A 12 -8.63 0.91 22.55
C GLN A 12 -9.22 2.17 21.92
N ALA A 13 -10.10 1.99 20.93
CA ALA A 13 -10.81 3.10 20.30
C ALA A 13 -11.70 3.88 21.27
N ALA A 14 -12.31 3.19 22.24
CA ALA A 14 -13.14 3.79 23.28
C ALA A 14 -12.30 4.68 24.20
N ARG A 15 -11.12 4.22 24.65
CA ARG A 15 -10.18 5.02 25.44
C ARG A 15 -9.73 6.27 24.71
N GLU A 16 -9.34 6.14 23.45
CA GLU A 16 -8.92 7.28 22.62
C GLU A 16 -10.06 8.29 22.39
N ALA A 17 -11.30 7.80 22.23
CA ALA A 17 -12.47 8.64 22.01
C ALA A 17 -13.12 9.17 23.30
N GLY A 18 -12.64 8.79 24.49
CA GLY A 18 -13.23 9.20 25.77
C GLY A 18 -14.64 8.64 26.01
N VAL A 19 -14.97 7.48 25.43
CA VAL A 19 -16.30 6.83 25.55
C VAL A 19 -16.17 5.41 26.11
N SER A 20 -17.31 4.77 26.40
CA SER A 20 -17.31 3.36 26.81
C SER A 20 -17.15 2.40 25.62
N GLY A 21 -16.54 1.23 25.83
CA GLY A 21 -16.47 0.18 24.80
C GLY A 21 -17.85 -0.28 24.30
N ARG A 22 -18.88 -0.21 25.15
CA ARG A 22 -20.28 -0.49 24.78
C ARG A 22 -20.79 0.52 23.75
N THR A 23 -20.43 1.79 23.89
CA THR A 23 -20.77 2.86 22.94
C THR A 23 -20.16 2.59 21.57
N ILE A 24 -18.87 2.22 21.54
CA ILE A 24 -18.18 1.88 20.29
C ILE A 24 -18.81 0.65 19.61
N ARG A 25 -19.10 -0.41 20.36
CA ARG A 25 -19.76 -1.61 19.80
C ARG A 25 -21.13 -1.30 19.21
N ARG A 26 -21.95 -0.51 19.90
CA ARG A 26 -23.24 -0.04 19.36
C ARG A 26 -23.07 0.79 18.08
N TRP A 27 -22.05 1.65 18.00
CA TRP A 27 -21.78 2.38 16.77
C TRP A 27 -21.30 1.46 15.63
N MET A 28 -20.56 0.40 15.92
CA MET A 28 -20.16 -0.57 14.90
C MET A 28 -21.33 -1.36 14.31
N GLU A 29 -22.46 -1.46 15.02
CA GLU A 29 -23.71 -2.05 14.50
C GLU A 29 -24.41 -1.11 13.50
N ASP A 30 -24.08 0.20 13.51
CA ASP A 30 -24.58 1.17 12.54
C ASP A 30 -23.82 1.03 11.19
N PRO A 31 -24.51 0.71 10.09
CA PRO A 31 -23.86 0.54 8.78
C PRO A 31 -23.18 1.81 8.26
N GLY A 32 -23.69 3.00 8.61
CA GLY A 32 -23.10 4.29 8.26
C GLY A 32 -21.77 4.53 8.96
N PHE A 33 -21.69 4.20 10.24
CA PHE A 33 -20.44 4.26 10.99
C PHE A 33 -19.40 3.26 10.45
N GLY A 34 -19.82 2.04 10.12
CA GLY A 34 -18.97 1.05 9.47
C GLY A 34 -18.38 1.56 8.14
N ARG A 35 -19.21 2.17 7.29
CA ARG A 35 -18.75 2.82 6.05
C ARG A 35 -17.73 3.92 6.31
N GLN A 36 -17.94 4.76 7.33
CA GLN A 36 -17.02 5.84 7.67
C GLN A 36 -15.65 5.32 8.15
N VAL A 37 -15.64 4.25 8.95
CA VAL A 37 -14.39 3.58 9.38
C VAL A 37 -13.65 3.00 8.18
N THR A 38 -14.36 2.35 7.26
CA THR A 38 -13.77 1.82 6.02
C THR A 38 -13.20 2.92 5.14
N ALA A 39 -13.95 4.01 4.93
CA ALA A 39 -13.46 5.16 4.15
C ALA A 39 -12.19 5.76 4.75
N THR A 40 -12.18 5.98 6.07
CA THR A 40 -11.00 6.47 6.80
C THR A 40 -9.81 5.50 6.64
N ARG A 41 -10.06 4.18 6.68
CA ARG A 41 -9.02 3.17 6.47
C ARG A 41 -8.46 3.25 5.05
N THR A 42 -9.30 3.41 4.04
CA THR A 42 -8.87 3.58 2.65
C THR A 42 -7.97 4.81 2.51
N GLU A 43 -8.32 5.95 3.10
CA GLU A 43 -7.49 7.16 3.09
C GLU A 43 -6.11 6.92 3.73
N LEU A 44 -6.07 6.23 4.88
CA LEU A 44 -4.82 5.87 5.55
C LEU A 44 -3.94 4.95 4.69
N LEU A 45 -4.56 3.98 4.01
CA LEU A 45 -3.84 3.08 3.10
C LEU A 45 -3.29 3.83 1.88
N GLN A 46 -4.07 4.75 1.29
CA GLN A 46 -3.59 5.58 0.18
C GLN A 46 -2.37 6.41 0.58
N LEU A 47 -2.39 7.01 1.78
CA LEU A 47 -1.24 7.74 2.32
C LEU A 47 -0.02 6.80 2.48
N ALA A 48 -0.22 5.62 3.05
CA ALA A 48 0.85 4.64 3.24
C ALA A 48 1.45 4.17 1.91
N VAL A 49 0.62 3.97 0.87
CA VAL A 49 1.08 3.63 -0.48
C VAL A 49 1.97 4.74 -1.05
N GLY A 50 1.58 6.01 -0.90
CA GLY A 50 2.42 7.14 -1.33
C GLY A 50 3.77 7.18 -0.60
N GLN A 51 3.78 6.92 0.70
CA GLN A 51 5.02 6.83 1.49
C GLN A 51 5.89 5.64 1.07
N LEU A 52 5.30 4.49 0.78
CA LEU A 52 6.01 3.31 0.26
C LEU A 52 6.62 3.58 -1.12
N ALA A 53 5.90 4.28 -2.00
CA ALA A 53 6.42 4.68 -3.32
C ALA A 53 7.62 5.64 -3.20
N ALA A 54 7.58 6.58 -2.24
CA ALA A 54 8.73 7.43 -1.96
C ALA A 54 9.92 6.62 -1.39
N ALA A 55 9.65 5.69 -0.47
CA ALA A 55 10.67 4.86 0.15
C ALA A 55 11.31 3.87 -0.84
N SER A 56 10.56 3.36 -1.83
CA SER A 56 11.09 2.46 -2.85
C SER A 56 12.15 3.14 -3.72
N THR A 57 11.97 4.43 -4.04
CA THR A 57 12.98 5.23 -4.74
C THR A 57 14.29 5.29 -3.95
N LYS A 58 14.20 5.50 -2.64
CA LYS A 58 15.37 5.47 -1.76
C LYS A 58 16.00 4.08 -1.70
N ALA A 59 15.21 3.02 -1.64
CA ALA A 59 15.73 1.64 -1.65
C ALA A 59 16.50 1.31 -2.93
N VAL A 60 16.00 1.74 -4.09
CA VAL A 60 16.70 1.61 -5.37
C VAL A 60 18.01 2.39 -5.35
N ALA A 61 18.03 3.63 -4.86
CA ALA A 61 19.25 4.42 -4.74
C ALA A 61 20.30 3.74 -3.85
N THR A 62 19.88 3.14 -2.73
CA THR A 62 20.77 2.35 -1.86
C THR A 62 21.34 1.12 -2.58
N LEU A 63 20.53 0.42 -3.39
CA LEU A 63 21.01 -0.73 -4.16
C LEU A 63 22.02 -0.31 -5.23
N VAL A 64 21.79 0.82 -5.91
CA VAL A 64 22.72 1.38 -6.90
C VAL A 64 24.03 1.79 -6.22
N ASP A 65 23.97 2.48 -5.09
CA ASP A 65 25.16 2.82 -4.29
C ASP A 65 25.96 1.58 -3.89
N ALA A 66 25.27 0.50 -3.50
CA ALA A 66 25.90 -0.77 -3.18
C ALA A 66 26.60 -1.44 -4.38
N LEU A 67 26.18 -1.17 -5.62
CA LEU A 67 26.90 -1.67 -6.81
C LEU A 67 28.30 -1.07 -6.92
N ASP A 68 28.43 0.22 -6.57
CA ASP A 68 29.68 0.96 -6.70
C ASP A 68 30.58 0.76 -5.47
N ASN A 69 29.98 0.84 -4.28
CA ASN A 69 30.72 1.02 -3.03
C ASN A 69 30.90 -0.27 -2.20
N GLU A 70 29.96 -1.22 -2.27
CA GLU A 70 30.08 -2.48 -1.52
C GLU A 70 31.00 -3.50 -2.21
N LYS A 71 31.41 -4.57 -1.54
CA LYS A 71 32.28 -5.62 -2.13
C LYS A 71 31.76 -7.03 -1.89
N GLY A 72 32.25 -7.98 -2.69
CA GLY A 72 31.96 -9.40 -2.51
C GLY A 72 30.46 -9.73 -2.61
N GLN A 73 29.97 -10.52 -1.65
CA GLN A 73 28.57 -10.98 -1.62
C GLN A 73 27.56 -9.82 -1.63
N ALA A 74 27.78 -8.75 -0.87
CA ALA A 74 26.83 -7.64 -0.77
C ALA A 74 26.57 -6.97 -2.13
N ARG A 75 27.63 -6.71 -2.91
CA ARG A 75 27.53 -6.17 -4.28
C ARG A 75 26.76 -7.11 -5.21
N VAL A 76 27.06 -8.41 -5.16
CA VAL A 76 26.38 -9.42 -5.98
C VAL A 76 24.90 -9.52 -5.63
N GLN A 77 24.54 -9.46 -4.35
CA GLN A 77 23.13 -9.46 -3.92
C GLN A 77 22.41 -8.19 -4.38
N ALA A 78 23.03 -7.02 -4.28
CA ALA A 78 22.44 -5.78 -4.78
C ALA A 78 22.15 -5.85 -6.29
N ALA A 79 23.11 -6.35 -7.08
CA ALA A 79 22.93 -6.58 -8.51
C ALA A 79 21.79 -7.55 -8.80
N ARG A 80 21.71 -8.66 -8.05
CA ARG A 80 20.66 -9.65 -8.23
C ARG A 80 19.28 -9.10 -7.90
N VAL A 81 19.13 -8.39 -6.78
CA VAL A 81 17.86 -7.77 -6.38
C VAL A 81 17.40 -6.77 -7.45
N LEU A 82 18.30 -5.98 -8.02
CA LEU A 82 17.96 -5.05 -9.10
C LEU A 82 17.52 -5.78 -10.38
N LEU A 83 18.24 -6.83 -10.79
CA LEU A 83 17.87 -7.62 -11.97
C LEU A 83 16.51 -8.29 -11.82
N ASP A 84 16.24 -8.90 -10.66
CA ASP A 84 14.96 -9.53 -10.35
C ASP A 84 13.82 -8.49 -10.36
N ALA A 85 14.05 -7.30 -9.79
CA ALA A 85 13.08 -6.22 -9.80
C ALA A 85 12.78 -5.69 -11.21
N VAL A 86 13.78 -5.60 -12.08
CA VAL A 86 13.61 -5.17 -13.49
C VAL A 86 12.78 -6.19 -14.28
N LEU A 87 13.01 -7.49 -14.08
CA LEU A 87 12.22 -8.53 -14.74
C LEU A 87 10.74 -8.45 -14.33
N ALA A 88 10.48 -8.33 -13.02
CA ALA A 88 9.11 -8.18 -12.51
C ALA A 88 8.44 -6.89 -13.03
N LEU A 89 9.17 -5.76 -13.09
CA LEU A 89 8.63 -4.50 -13.61
C LEU A 89 8.29 -4.59 -15.09
N ARG A 90 9.13 -5.26 -15.89
CA ARG A 90 8.86 -5.48 -17.32
C ARG A 90 7.57 -6.28 -17.52
N GLU A 91 7.36 -7.33 -16.74
CA GLU A 91 6.13 -8.13 -16.80
C GLU A 91 4.90 -7.30 -16.44
N SER A 92 4.97 -6.49 -15.37
CA SER A 92 3.87 -5.59 -15.00
C SER A 92 3.55 -4.56 -16.09
N LEU A 93 4.56 -3.95 -16.72
CA LEU A 93 4.37 -2.99 -17.80
C LEU A 93 3.77 -3.63 -19.07
N ASP A 94 4.17 -4.86 -19.41
CA ASP A 94 3.56 -5.60 -20.53
C ASP A 94 2.08 -5.88 -20.25
N LEU A 95 1.75 -6.30 -19.03
CA LEU A 95 0.37 -6.56 -18.61
C LEU A 95 -0.48 -5.28 -18.62
N GLU A 96 0.04 -4.16 -18.11
CA GLU A 96 -0.63 -2.85 -18.14
C GLU A 96 -0.89 -2.39 -19.58
N GLN A 97 0.09 -2.51 -20.49
CA GLN A 97 -0.06 -2.18 -21.91
C GLN A 97 -1.14 -3.02 -22.59
N ARG A 98 -1.13 -4.33 -22.32
CA ARG A 98 -2.12 -5.27 -22.88
C ARG A 98 -3.52 -4.99 -22.34
N LEU A 99 -3.65 -4.66 -21.05
CA LEU A 99 -4.93 -4.29 -20.46
C LEU A 99 -5.48 -3.01 -21.09
N ALA A 100 -4.65 -1.96 -21.22
CA ALA A 100 -5.04 -0.71 -21.86
C ALA A 100 -5.49 -0.91 -23.32
N ALA A 101 -4.80 -1.77 -24.08
CA ALA A 101 -5.19 -2.12 -25.45
C ALA A 101 -6.56 -2.84 -25.51
N LEU A 102 -6.84 -3.73 -24.56
CA LEU A 102 -8.13 -4.41 -24.46
C LEU A 102 -9.26 -3.47 -24.05
N GLU A 103 -9.01 -2.57 -23.10
CA GLU A 103 -9.99 -1.56 -22.66
C GLU A 103 -10.35 -0.59 -23.79
N ALA A 104 -9.36 -0.19 -24.61
CA ALA A 104 -9.59 0.63 -25.79
C ALA A 104 -10.42 -0.11 -26.85
N ALA A 105 -10.08 -1.37 -27.15
CA ALA A 105 -10.80 -2.17 -28.14
C ALA A 105 -12.23 -2.55 -27.72
N GLY A 106 -12.47 -2.74 -26.42
CA GLY A 106 -13.80 -3.02 -25.87
C GLY A 106 -14.67 -1.78 -25.65
N GLY A 107 -14.06 -0.58 -25.64
CA GLY A 107 -14.75 0.70 -25.52
C GLY A 107 -15.51 1.15 -26.76
N ASP A 108 -15.09 0.69 -27.95
CA ASP A 108 -15.71 1.02 -29.25
C ASP A 108 -16.89 0.11 -29.64
N ALA A 109 -17.28 -0.84 -28.78
CA ALA A 109 -18.37 -1.79 -29.03
C ALA A 109 -19.71 -1.39 -28.38
N ARG A 110 -19.93 -0.11 -28.03
CA ARG A 110 -21.19 0.39 -27.47
C ARG A 110 -21.80 1.52 -28.30
#